data_AF-A0A2T9JQ82-F1
#
_entry.id   AF-A0A2T9JQ82-F1
#
_cell.length_a   1.000
_cell.length_b   1.000
_cell.length_c   1.000
_cell.angle_alpha   90.00
_cell.angle_beta   90.00
_cell.angle_gamma   90.00
#
_symmetry.space_group_name_H-M   'P 1'
#
loop_
_entity.id
_entity.type
_entity.pdbx_description
1 polymer ?
#
loop_
_entity_poly.entity_id
_entity_poly.type
_entity_poly.pdbx_seq_one_letter_code
_entity_poly.pdbx_strand_id
1 'polypeptide(L)'
;MASWREIEALKQDRGAAQRLAEALFALGPEALTDWEQDFLEGVPRRLLYDDLSTLQAEKLLQIRDDVEVLSMFEGMRIASLIRRCHEARLDLEEDDEDWIVQIAQTSPTALRRRYLGRLLRCARRLGLLDA
;
A
#
# COMPACT_ATOMS: atom_id res chain seq x y z
N MET A 1 0.14 -14.72 -1.95
CA MET A 1 -0.21 -15.21 -3.30
C MET A 1 -1.61 -15.76 -3.23
N ALA A 2 -2.52 -15.18 -4.01
CA ALA A 2 -3.91 -15.63 -4.08
C ALA A 2 -4.00 -17.09 -4.49
N SER A 3 -4.98 -17.80 -3.93
CA SER A 3 -5.23 -19.19 -4.33
C SER A 3 -5.86 -19.24 -5.72
N TRP A 4 -5.62 -20.31 -6.48
CA TRP A 4 -6.26 -20.52 -7.79
C TRP A 4 -7.80 -20.46 -7.70
N ARG A 5 -8.38 -20.94 -6.59
CA ARG A 5 -9.81 -20.85 -6.31
C ARG A 5 -10.31 -19.40 -6.18
N GLU A 6 -9.51 -18.56 -5.54
CA GLU A 6 -9.83 -17.16 -5.31
C GLU A 6 -9.74 -16.34 -6.61
N ILE A 7 -8.73 -16.63 -7.43
CA ILE A 7 -8.59 -16.05 -8.78
C ILE A 7 -9.80 -16.39 -9.63
N GLU A 8 -10.20 -17.67 -9.66
CA GLU A 8 -11.34 -18.11 -10.47
C GLU A 8 -12.68 -17.54 -9.95
N ALA A 9 -12.87 -17.47 -8.63
CA ALA A 9 -14.04 -16.84 -8.04
C ALA A 9 -14.15 -15.34 -8.41
N LEU A 10 -13.02 -14.62 -8.37
CA LEU A 10 -12.99 -13.20 -8.70
C LEU A 10 -13.26 -12.94 -10.18
N LYS A 11 -12.82 -13.84 -11.07
CA LYS A 11 -13.14 -13.76 -12.51
C LYS A 11 -14.62 -13.97 -12.79
N GLN A 12 -15.26 -14.88 -12.06
CA GLN A 12 -16.68 -15.23 -12.23
C GLN A 12 -17.64 -14.20 -11.62
N ASP A 13 -17.18 -13.41 -10.65
CA ASP A 13 -17.97 -12.36 -9.99
C ASP A 13 -17.46 -10.95 -10.36
N ARG A 14 -17.97 -10.43 -11.48
CA ARG A 14 -17.69 -9.06 -11.94
C ARG A 14 -18.01 -8.01 -10.89
N GLY A 15 -19.07 -8.22 -10.12
CA GLY A 15 -19.48 -7.29 -9.06
C GLY A 15 -18.46 -7.24 -7.92
N ALA A 16 -17.94 -8.40 -7.51
CA ALA A 16 -16.86 -8.48 -6.53
C ALA A 16 -15.57 -7.85 -7.05
N ALA A 17 -15.19 -8.11 -8.30
CA ALA A 17 -14.02 -7.51 -8.93
C ALA A 17 -14.13 -5.97 -8.98
N GLN A 18 -15.28 -5.44 -9.39
CA GLN A 18 -15.52 -4.00 -9.44
C GLN A 18 -15.44 -3.36 -8.04
N ARG A 19 -16.17 -3.92 -7.06
CA ARG A 19 -16.16 -3.39 -5.68
C ARG A 19 -14.76 -3.41 -5.07
N LEU A 20 -13.99 -4.47 -5.33
CA LEU A 20 -12.62 -4.56 -4.85
C LEU A 20 -11.73 -3.49 -5.49
N ALA A 21 -11.82 -3.29 -6.81
CA ALA A 21 -11.05 -2.26 -7.49
C ALA A 21 -11.39 -0.85 -6.99
N GLU A 22 -12.68 -0.53 -6.85
CA GLU A 22 -13.15 0.76 -6.31
C GLU A 22 -12.69 0.97 -4.86
N ALA A 23 -12.80 -0.06 -4.01
CA ALA A 23 -12.36 0.02 -2.61
C ALA A 23 -10.85 0.24 -2.49
N LEU A 24 -10.05 -0.41 -3.34
CA LEU A 24 -8.60 -0.22 -3.36
C LEU A 24 -8.22 1.14 -3.93
N PHE A 25 -8.92 1.61 -4.97
CA PHE A 25 -8.67 2.93 -5.57
C PHE A 25 -8.99 4.07 -4.60
N ALA A 26 -10.03 3.90 -3.78
CA ALA A 26 -10.43 4.86 -2.75
C ALA A 26 -9.38 5.04 -1.62
N LEU A 27 -8.33 4.21 -1.56
CA LEU A 27 -7.23 4.38 -0.60
C LEU A 27 -6.32 5.57 -0.93
N GLY A 28 -6.42 6.14 -2.12
CA GLY A 28 -5.69 7.33 -2.51
C GLY A 28 -4.27 7.08 -3.01
N PRO A 29 -3.67 8.11 -3.64
CA PRO A 29 -2.37 8.01 -4.29
C PRO A 29 -1.19 7.82 -3.33
N GLU A 30 -1.34 8.17 -2.06
CA GLU A 30 -0.36 7.91 -0.99
C GLU A 30 -0.14 6.43 -0.73
N ALA A 31 -1.18 5.64 -0.97
CA ALA A 31 -1.17 4.23 -0.68
C ALA A 31 -0.64 3.50 -1.92
N LEU A 32 -1.13 3.86 -3.10
CA LEU A 32 -0.93 3.14 -4.36
C LEU A 32 0.25 3.69 -5.17
N THR A 33 1.04 2.82 -5.80
CA THR A 33 2.00 3.27 -6.83
C THR A 33 1.27 3.72 -8.09
N ASP A 34 1.90 4.52 -8.94
CA ASP A 34 1.32 5.02 -10.21
C ASP A 34 0.68 3.90 -11.05
N TRP A 35 1.38 2.78 -11.25
CA TRP A 35 0.83 1.66 -12.02
C TRP A 35 -0.39 1.01 -11.35
N GLU A 36 -0.45 1.00 -10.00
CA GLU A 36 -1.59 0.45 -9.25
C GLU A 36 -2.81 1.36 -9.40
N GLN A 37 -2.60 2.67 -9.37
CA GLN A 37 -3.65 3.66 -9.62
C GLN A 37 -4.20 3.51 -11.04
N ASP A 38 -3.32 3.52 -12.04
CA ASP A 38 -3.70 3.35 -13.45
C ASP A 38 -4.41 2.01 -13.68
N PHE A 39 -3.93 0.95 -13.04
CA PHE A 39 -4.54 -0.37 -13.13
C PHE A 39 -5.95 -0.35 -12.56
N LEU A 40 -6.13 0.14 -11.32
CA LEU A 40 -7.40 0.14 -10.59
C LEU A 40 -8.44 1.06 -11.25
N GLU A 41 -8.04 2.26 -11.70
CA GLU A 41 -8.90 3.18 -12.45
C GLU A 41 -9.42 2.52 -13.73
N GLY A 42 -8.58 1.71 -14.39
CA GLY A 42 -8.94 1.00 -15.61
C GLY A 42 -9.83 -0.23 -15.42
N VAL A 43 -9.93 -0.80 -14.21
CA VAL A 43 -10.68 -2.06 -13.98
C VAL A 43 -12.18 -1.92 -14.28
N PRO A 44 -12.92 -0.92 -13.75
CA PRO A 44 -14.35 -0.80 -14.02
C PRO A 44 -14.67 -0.74 -15.52
N ARG A 45 -13.86 0.01 -16.28
CA ARG A 45 -14.02 0.13 -17.73
C ARG A 45 -13.78 -1.19 -18.46
N ARG A 46 -12.82 -2.00 -18.02
CA ARG A 46 -12.54 -3.33 -18.62
C ARG A 46 -13.68 -4.31 -18.38
N LEU A 47 -14.23 -4.31 -17.16
CA LEU A 47 -15.35 -5.17 -16.75
C LEU A 47 -16.66 -4.90 -17.52
N LEU A 48 -16.80 -3.74 -18.18
CA LEU A 48 -17.94 -3.44 -19.05
C LEU A 48 -17.95 -4.29 -20.33
N TYR A 49 -16.76 -4.69 -20.81
CA TYR A 49 -16.62 -5.34 -22.12
C TYR A 49 -16.20 -6.80 -22.00
N ASP A 50 -15.43 -7.16 -20.97
CA ASP A 50 -14.88 -8.50 -20.80
C ASP A 50 -14.77 -8.89 -19.31
N ASP A 51 -14.62 -10.19 -19.04
CA ASP A 51 -14.23 -10.68 -17.72
C ASP A 51 -12.75 -10.36 -17.44
N LEU A 52 -12.35 -10.39 -16.17
CA LEU A 52 -10.94 -10.30 -15.83
C LEU A 52 -10.18 -11.49 -16.42
N SER A 53 -9.04 -11.22 -17.04
CA SER A 53 -8.07 -12.28 -17.31
C SER A 53 -7.48 -12.81 -15.99
N THR A 54 -6.95 -14.03 -16.02
CA THR A 54 -6.25 -14.62 -14.86
C THR A 54 -5.17 -13.67 -14.32
N LEU A 55 -4.38 -13.04 -15.20
CA LEU A 55 -3.35 -12.09 -14.80
C LEU A 55 -3.94 -10.83 -14.15
N GLN A 56 -5.07 -10.32 -14.64
CA GLN A 56 -5.71 -9.15 -14.04
C GLN A 56 -6.30 -9.47 -12.66
N ALA A 57 -6.95 -10.63 -12.52
CA ALA A 57 -7.45 -11.09 -11.22
C ALA A 57 -6.30 -11.30 -10.22
N GLU A 58 -5.19 -11.91 -10.65
CA GLU A 58 -3.97 -12.02 -9.85
C GLU A 58 -3.44 -10.65 -9.43
N LYS A 59 -3.38 -9.68 -10.34
CA LYS A 59 -2.90 -8.32 -10.02
C LYS A 59 -3.82 -7.60 -9.04
N LEU A 60 -5.13 -7.72 -9.20
CA LEU A 60 -6.08 -7.09 -8.27
C LEU A 60 -5.95 -7.66 -6.86
N LEU A 61 -5.80 -8.98 -6.73
CA LEU A 61 -5.56 -9.64 -5.44
C LEU A 61 -4.17 -9.34 -4.88
N GLN A 62 -3.15 -9.25 -5.73
CA GLN A 62 -1.82 -8.81 -5.32
C GLN A 62 -1.86 -7.42 -4.72
N ILE A 63 -2.55 -6.46 -5.36
CA ILE A 63 -2.69 -5.10 -4.82
C ILE A 63 -3.41 -5.13 -3.48
N ARG A 64 -4.50 -5.89 -3.36
CA ARG A 64 -5.21 -6.08 -2.08
C ARG A 64 -4.29 -6.59 -0.97
N ASP A 65 -3.48 -7.61 -1.26
CA ASP A 65 -2.57 -8.20 -0.30
C ASP A 65 -1.40 -7.23 0.04
N ASP A 66 -0.90 -6.48 -0.95
CA ASP A 66 0.20 -5.52 -0.79
C ASP A 66 -0.24 -4.22 -0.09
N VAL A 67 -1.53 -3.91 -0.15
CA VAL A 67 -2.18 -2.83 0.61
C VAL A 67 -2.20 -3.12 2.10
N GLU A 68 -2.00 -4.37 2.54
CA GLU A 68 -2.04 -4.74 3.95
C GLU A 68 -1.16 -3.80 4.79
N VAL A 69 -1.85 -2.99 5.60
CA VAL A 69 -1.26 -1.94 6.40
C VAL A 69 -0.86 -2.47 7.76
N LEU A 70 0.37 -2.19 8.15
CA LEU A 70 0.89 -2.48 9.48
C LEU A 70 0.58 -1.29 10.38
N SER A 71 -0.13 -1.55 11.48
CA SER A 71 -0.27 -0.60 12.59
C SER A 71 0.77 -0.85 13.69
N MET A 72 1.38 -2.04 13.70
CA MET A 72 2.35 -2.52 14.67
C MET A 72 3.53 -3.23 13.99
N PHE A 73 4.73 -3.05 14.51
CA PHE A 73 5.94 -3.80 14.13
C PHE A 73 6.79 -4.04 15.38
N GLU A 74 7.12 -5.31 15.68
CA GLU A 74 7.95 -5.71 16.83
C GLU A 74 7.53 -5.07 18.17
N GLY A 75 6.22 -4.99 18.42
CA GLY A 75 5.67 -4.37 19.64
C GLY A 75 5.64 -2.84 19.61
N MET A 76 6.17 -2.20 18.58
CA MET A 76 6.11 -0.75 18.37
C MET A 76 4.92 -0.36 17.49
N ARG A 77 4.25 0.72 17.86
CA ARG A 77 3.22 1.34 17.02
C ARG A 77 3.88 2.08 15.86
N ILE A 78 3.47 1.75 14.63
CA ILE A 78 3.92 2.44 13.41
C ILE A 78 3.64 3.93 13.51
N ALA A 79 2.49 4.32 14.06
CA ALA A 79 2.14 5.70 14.30
C ALA A 79 3.17 6.47 15.15
N SER A 80 3.70 5.80 16.19
CA SER A 80 4.72 6.40 17.06
C SER A 80 6.06 6.52 16.34
N LEU A 81 6.39 5.54 15.48
CA LEU A 81 7.63 5.55 14.71
C LEU A 81 7.61 6.64 13.62
N ILE A 82 6.52 6.74 12.85
CA ILE A 82 6.34 7.80 11.83
C ILE A 82 6.46 9.18 12.48
N ARG A 83 5.77 9.41 13.61
CA ARG A 83 5.83 10.69 14.33
C ARG A 83 7.26 11.05 14.74
N ARG A 84 7.99 10.12 15.34
CA ARG A 84 9.39 10.35 15.77
C ARG A 84 10.32 10.60 14.58
N CYS A 85 10.15 9.85 13.48
CA CYS A 85 10.89 10.11 12.25
C CYS A 85 10.59 11.50 11.69
N HIS A 86 9.32 11.92 11.70
CA HIS A 86 8.90 13.23 11.22
C HIS A 86 9.47 14.40 12.07
N GLU A 87 9.52 14.22 13.39
CA GLU A 87 10.11 15.20 14.31
C GLU A 87 11.62 15.39 14.08
N ALA A 88 12.34 14.32 13.74
CA ALA A 88 13.79 14.33 13.51
C ALA A 88 14.20 14.35 12.01
N ARG A 89 13.24 14.54 11.10
CA ARG A 89 13.43 14.34 9.64
C ARG A 89 14.54 15.18 9.00
N LEU A 90 14.92 16.31 9.60
CA LEU A 90 15.94 17.22 9.07
C LEU A 90 17.34 16.58 9.01
N ASP A 91 17.53 15.46 9.72
CA ASP A 91 18.77 14.66 9.68
C ASP A 91 18.70 13.52 8.63
N LEU A 92 17.66 13.45 7.81
CA LEU A 92 17.53 12.51 6.68
C LEU A 92 18.05 13.12 5.37
N GLU A 93 18.29 12.27 4.38
CA GLU A 93 18.50 12.71 2.99
C GLU A 93 17.18 13.25 2.42
N GLU A 94 17.25 14.21 1.49
CA GLU A 94 16.10 14.93 0.90
C GLU A 94 14.97 13.98 0.46
N ASP A 95 15.27 12.93 -0.29
CA ASP A 95 14.29 11.93 -0.74
C ASP A 95 13.57 11.22 0.43
N ASP A 96 14.28 10.91 1.52
CA ASP A 96 13.74 10.25 2.70
C ASP A 96 12.99 11.25 3.60
N GLU A 97 13.45 12.52 3.67
CA GLU A 97 12.73 13.61 4.33
C GLU A 97 11.36 13.82 3.69
N ASP A 98 11.31 14.07 2.38
CA ASP A 98 10.09 14.32 1.62
C ASP A 98 9.08 13.18 1.79
N TRP A 99 9.59 11.95 1.73
CA TRP A 99 8.78 10.77 1.94
C TRP A 99 8.22 10.68 3.36
N ILE A 100 9.02 10.98 4.40
CA ILE A 100 8.55 11.00 5.80
C ILE A 100 7.48 12.09 6.00
N VAL A 101 7.66 13.28 5.41
CA VAL A 101 6.65 14.35 5.43
C VAL A 101 5.35 13.88 4.81
N GLN A 102 5.44 13.27 3.62
CA GLN A 102 4.28 12.78 2.89
C GLN A 102 3.50 11.74 3.72
N ILE A 103 4.16 10.69 4.23
CA ILE A 103 3.45 9.64 4.98
C ILE A 103 2.88 10.15 6.32
N ALA A 104 3.51 11.13 6.96
CA ALA A 104 3.01 11.72 8.20
C ALA A 104 1.72 12.51 7.97
N GLN A 105 1.54 13.08 6.77
CA GLN A 105 0.33 13.80 6.39
C GLN A 105 -0.78 12.84 5.92
N THR A 106 -0.43 11.82 5.15
CA THR A 106 -1.42 11.00 4.44
C THR A 106 -1.79 9.72 5.18
N SER A 107 -0.86 9.11 5.92
CA SER A 107 -1.07 7.82 6.60
C SER A 107 -0.31 7.76 7.94
N PRO A 108 -0.63 8.64 8.90
CA PRO A 108 0.13 8.74 10.15
C PRO A 108 -0.03 7.53 11.07
N THR A 109 -1.04 6.68 10.88
CA THR A 109 -1.37 5.60 11.82
C THR A 109 -1.00 4.20 11.35
N ALA A 110 -0.74 4.02 10.06
CA ALA A 110 -0.48 2.71 9.49
C ALA A 110 0.38 2.84 8.22
N LEU A 111 1.15 1.80 7.92
CA LEU A 111 2.08 1.81 6.80
C LEU A 111 2.00 0.49 6.04
N ARG A 112 1.97 0.53 4.70
CA ARG A 112 2.02 -0.70 3.90
C ARG A 112 3.31 -1.48 4.20
N ARG A 113 3.19 -2.80 4.26
CA ARG A 113 4.32 -3.70 4.55
C ARG A 113 5.54 -3.45 3.65
N ARG A 114 5.33 -3.13 2.37
CA ARG A 114 6.43 -2.81 1.43
C ARG A 114 7.27 -1.60 1.84
N TYR A 115 6.66 -0.61 2.48
CA TYR A 115 7.34 0.61 2.91
C TYR A 115 7.99 0.50 4.28
N LEU A 116 7.70 -0.58 5.03
CA LEU A 116 8.27 -0.83 6.35
C LEU A 116 9.81 -0.79 6.30
N GLY A 117 10.43 -1.43 5.31
CA GLY A 117 11.89 -1.43 5.17
C GLY A 117 12.48 -0.02 5.05
N ARG A 118 11.80 0.88 4.31
CA ARG A 118 12.18 2.28 4.18
C ARG A 118 12.01 3.03 5.51
N LEU A 119 10.88 2.84 6.21
CA LEU A 119 10.66 3.45 7.53
C LEU A 119 11.73 3.03 8.54
N LEU A 120 12.03 1.73 8.63
CA LEU A 120 13.04 1.20 9.55
C LEU A 120 14.44 1.72 9.22
N ARG A 121 14.78 1.87 7.94
CA ARG A 121 16.03 2.50 7.51
C ARG A 121 16.12 3.95 7.98
N CYS A 122 15.06 4.74 7.78
CA CYS A 122 15.00 6.12 8.28
C CYS A 122 15.14 6.16 9.80
N ALA A 123 14.41 5.31 10.51
CA ALA A 123 14.44 5.24 11.97
C ALA A 123 15.83 4.86 12.51
N ARG A 124 16.56 3.93 11.87
CA ARG A 124 17.95 3.60 12.23
C ARG A 124 18.90 4.76 11.96
N ARG A 125 18.78 5.44 10.80
CA ARG A 125 19.59 6.64 10.48
C ARG A 125 19.43 7.74 11.54
N LEU A 126 18.20 7.90 12.04
CA LEU A 126 17.84 8.85 13.09
C LEU A 126 18.16 8.36 14.52
N GLY A 127 18.77 7.19 14.69
CA GLY A 127 19.08 6.61 16.01
C GLY A 127 17.85 6.27 16.86
N LEU A 128 16.68 6.08 16.24
CA LEU A 128 15.42 5.77 16.92
C LEU A 128 15.25 4.28 17.21
N LEU A 129 15.99 3.44 16.48
CA LEU A 129 16.04 1.98 16.60
C LEU A 129 17.50 1.53 16.66
N ASP A 130 17.76 0.47 17.41
CA ASP A 130 19.07 -0.18 17.43
C ASP A 130 19.37 -0.84 16.07
N ALA A 131 20.67 -0.92 15.73
CA ALA A 131 21.18 -1.41 14.45
C ALA A 131 20.85 -2.89 14.20
#